data_AF-A0A4S3JXN7-F1
#
_entry.id   AF-A0A4S3JXN7-F1
#
_cell.length_a   1.000
_cell.length_b   1.000
_cell.length_c   1.000
_cell.angle_alpha   90.00
_cell.angle_beta   90.00
_cell.angle_gamma   90.00
#
_symmetry.space_group_name_H-M   'P 1'
#
loop_
_entity.id
_entity.type
_entity.pdbx_description
1 polymer ?
#
loop_
_entity_poly.entity_id
_entity_poly.type
_entity_poly.pdbx_seq_one_letter_code
_entity_poly.pdbx_strand_id
1 'polypeptide(L)'
;MATLGGHNGPWADRYNSMLSMAKMVSHQLCICRVRSRPTRALFLAVATFFALTFLLLRSPAQQPVNYWLKYPSYRPSQGRPEDAQVVPTSLPSLRRNDTLPSSLQKSNPSFHFVIPATQKSASLCRMLTSAMILNYPPPTLVSYGKDLPKGSRDYDTMVDRVSSIYKFLAYTPHIQDSDFVLIADGTNDFFFQLPPELMIQRFQSLLRDNNAKLRDKYGLVTVERPSGPPETVQKYSQRVLFSASKACLPILSNDAGCVSVPQSSLPPDAYGWKTDVHSEGHLNRPRWIKPGAAIGQVADLKPIYAELMRYAEQHRNVRGDYVALTQLFGRQEYVRELERRRTSSSVREWLYHLIGISDATNITKMRPRLETGQRYEYGIGLDYESRLFFNMLNSQKDVEWLQYNNISKTSAVQMQHGVPRERRLLLPADLASEKLKNPFTQPKFGKNEWVNPPLNGTLDTLPSTRNHSWRNIPLMTNVHSANVPALVHLDGDPMLRDTWWSKMWYYKWARALLRKSMRAPTGFDAAQSALLGGQDWWDLRGGRGGLWTDKGEWIDYAEVCTGYERDLFNDDQGTWGKESGDSSEEPIYNQFGNLVKGKGH
;
A
#
# COMPACT_ATOMS: atom_id res chain seq x y z
N MET A 1 69.63 19.05 29.20
CA MET A 1 68.81 20.27 29.02
C MET A 1 67.43 19.92 29.60
N ALA A 2 67.08 20.28 30.83
CA ALA A 2 66.88 21.64 31.34
C ALA A 2 66.05 22.46 30.34
N THR A 3 64.93 23.11 30.65
CA THR A 3 64.16 23.33 31.89
C THR A 3 62.97 24.19 31.44
N LEU A 4 61.87 24.12 32.21
CA LEU A 4 60.97 25.23 32.56
C LEU A 4 60.12 25.91 31.48
N GLY A 5 58.83 26.08 31.82
CA GLY A 5 57.98 27.10 31.23
C GLY A 5 56.49 26.89 31.45
N GLY A 6 56.04 26.82 32.70
CA GLY A 6 54.61 26.90 33.03
C GLY A 6 54.13 28.35 33.11
N HIS A 7 52.84 28.58 32.82
CA HIS A 7 51.96 29.58 33.45
C HIS A 7 50.51 29.21 33.10
N ASN A 8 49.74 28.71 34.06
CA ASN A 8 48.83 29.44 34.97
C ASN A 8 47.60 30.04 34.26
N GLY A 9 46.48 29.33 34.36
CA GLY A 9 45.14 29.81 33.98
C GLY A 9 44.04 28.97 34.67
N PRO A 10 42.85 29.54 34.93
CA PRO A 10 42.01 29.31 36.13
C PRO A 10 41.21 27.99 36.17
N TRP A 11 41.70 26.94 35.50
CA TRP A 11 41.01 25.65 35.37
C TRP A 11 41.66 24.52 36.16
N ALA A 12 42.91 24.68 36.62
CA ALA A 12 43.57 23.68 37.46
C ALA A 12 43.01 23.64 38.90
N ASP A 13 42.52 24.77 39.41
CA ASP A 13 41.96 24.85 40.78
C ASP A 13 40.54 24.30 40.91
N ARG A 14 39.82 24.09 39.79
CA ARG A 14 38.49 23.45 39.82
C ARG A 14 38.55 21.93 39.95
N TYR A 15 39.65 21.31 39.51
CA TYR A 15 39.75 19.85 39.52
C TYR A 15 40.09 19.30 40.91
N ASN A 16 40.93 20.00 41.68
CA ASN A 16 41.28 19.63 43.05
C ASN A 16 40.20 20.05 44.08
N SER A 17 39.35 21.03 43.76
CA SER A 17 38.21 21.42 44.60
C SER A 17 37.05 20.41 44.54
N MET A 18 36.74 19.84 43.37
CA MET A 18 35.66 18.84 43.25
C MET A 18 36.01 17.48 43.86
N LEU A 19 37.27 17.03 43.76
CA LEU A 19 37.70 15.78 44.42
C LEU A 19 37.79 15.92 45.95
N SER A 20 38.06 17.13 46.45
CA SER A 20 38.04 17.44 47.89
C SER A 20 36.60 17.56 48.43
N MET A 21 35.67 18.18 47.70
CA MET A 21 34.25 18.18 48.07
C MET A 21 33.63 16.78 48.01
N ALA A 22 34.03 15.93 47.05
CA ALA A 22 33.53 14.56 46.96
C ALA A 22 33.97 13.69 48.15
N LYS A 23 35.18 13.92 48.71
CA LYS A 23 35.66 13.23 49.91
C LYS A 23 35.09 13.80 51.20
N MET A 24 34.77 15.10 51.27
CA MET A 24 34.18 15.69 52.47
C MET A 24 32.68 15.35 52.60
N VAL A 25 31.94 15.24 51.48
CA VAL A 25 30.55 14.75 51.47
C VAL A 25 30.48 13.24 51.76
N SER A 26 31.47 12.44 51.33
CA SER A 26 31.52 11.01 51.69
C SER A 26 31.87 10.78 53.16
N HIS A 27 32.61 11.68 53.82
CA HIS A 27 32.95 11.56 55.24
C HIS A 27 31.94 12.17 56.21
N GLN A 28 31.05 13.07 55.76
CA GLN A 28 29.95 13.62 56.58
C GLN A 28 28.63 12.84 56.46
N LEU A 29 28.50 11.87 55.54
CA LEU A 29 27.32 10.99 55.47
C LEU A 29 27.45 9.68 56.27
N CYS A 30 28.61 9.43 56.91
CA CYS A 30 28.84 8.21 57.70
C CYS A 30 28.78 8.39 59.22
N ILE A 31 28.25 9.50 59.74
CA ILE A 31 27.89 9.63 61.17
C ILE A 31 26.51 10.27 61.31
N CYS A 32 25.50 9.59 60.78
CA CYS A 32 24.14 9.68 61.29
C CYS A 32 23.74 8.25 61.63
N ARG A 33 23.64 7.94 62.93
CA ARG A 33 23.02 6.71 63.40
C ARG A 33 21.68 6.56 62.72
N VAL A 34 21.59 5.67 61.73
CA VAL A 34 20.33 5.25 61.15
C VAL A 34 19.63 4.46 62.24
N ARG A 35 18.82 5.15 63.05
CA ARG A 35 17.74 4.52 63.80
C ARG A 35 16.91 3.81 62.75
N SER A 36 17.06 2.49 62.65
CA SER A 36 16.22 1.63 61.85
C SER A 36 14.79 1.88 62.30
N ARG A 37 14.07 2.77 61.62
CA ARG A 37 12.65 2.97 61.89
C ARG A 37 12.01 1.62 61.56
N PRO A 38 11.43 0.91 62.54
CA PRO A 38 10.89 -0.43 62.34
C PRO A 38 9.88 -0.46 61.18
N THR A 39 9.25 0.68 60.89
CA THR A 39 8.35 0.87 59.74
C THR A 39 9.00 0.64 58.37
N ARG A 40 10.26 1.05 58.11
CA ARG A 40 10.89 0.80 56.79
C ARG A 40 11.26 -0.66 56.57
N ALA A 41 11.76 -1.33 57.62
CA ALA A 41 12.05 -2.75 57.58
C ALA A 41 10.74 -3.57 57.46
N LEU A 42 9.67 -3.15 58.15
CA LEU A 42 8.35 -3.74 58.04
C LEU A 42 7.78 -3.56 56.63
N PHE A 43 7.88 -2.38 56.02
CA PHE A 43 7.42 -2.13 54.64
C PHE A 43 8.17 -3.00 53.62
N LEU A 44 9.49 -3.12 53.73
CA LEU A 44 10.29 -3.99 52.87
C LEU A 44 9.94 -5.46 53.09
N ALA A 45 9.81 -5.90 54.36
CA ALA A 45 9.43 -7.27 54.70
C ALA A 45 8.03 -7.63 54.16
N VAL A 46 7.06 -6.73 54.31
CA VAL A 46 5.70 -6.87 53.77
C VAL A 46 5.73 -6.89 52.25
N ALA A 47 6.47 -6.00 51.60
CA ALA A 47 6.62 -6.00 50.14
C ALA A 47 7.28 -7.29 49.62
N THR A 48 8.33 -7.79 50.29
CA THR A 48 8.95 -9.07 49.94
C THR A 48 8.03 -10.25 50.22
N PHE A 49 7.24 -10.20 51.30
CA PHE A 49 6.27 -11.23 51.62
C PHE A 49 5.13 -11.27 50.60
N PHE A 50 4.62 -10.11 50.17
CA PHE A 50 3.64 -10.01 49.07
C PHE A 50 4.24 -10.48 47.73
N ALA A 51 5.50 -10.16 47.44
CA ALA A 51 6.17 -10.64 46.23
C ALA A 51 6.38 -12.16 46.27
N LEU A 52 6.79 -12.72 47.41
CA LEU A 52 6.99 -14.16 47.60
C LEU A 52 5.66 -14.92 47.58
N THR A 53 4.62 -14.43 48.25
CA THR A 53 3.28 -15.03 48.18
C THR A 53 2.70 -14.94 46.78
N PHE A 54 2.89 -13.84 46.05
CA PHE A 54 2.50 -13.74 44.63
C PHE A 54 3.26 -14.72 43.73
N LEU A 55 4.54 -14.97 44.01
CA LEU A 55 5.34 -15.98 43.32
C LEU A 55 4.93 -17.42 43.67
N LEU A 56 4.53 -17.68 44.93
CA LEU A 56 4.10 -19.00 45.42
C LEU A 56 2.64 -19.32 45.09
N LEU A 57 1.77 -18.31 44.93
CA LEU A 57 0.39 -18.44 44.46
C LEU A 57 0.29 -18.57 42.94
N ARG A 58 1.40 -18.42 42.19
CA ARG A 58 1.44 -18.85 40.80
C ARG A 58 1.36 -20.37 40.77
N SER A 59 0.15 -20.89 40.52
CA SER A 59 -0.05 -22.26 40.08
C SER A 59 0.98 -22.60 38.99
N PRO A 60 1.49 -23.85 38.92
CA PRO A 60 2.34 -24.27 37.81
C PRO A 60 1.54 -24.02 36.53
N ALA A 61 1.88 -22.97 35.80
CA ALA A 61 1.22 -22.64 34.57
C ALA A 61 1.39 -23.87 33.67
N GLN A 62 0.27 -24.46 33.23
CA GLN A 62 0.28 -25.40 32.11
C GLN A 62 1.24 -24.86 31.05
N GLN A 63 2.11 -25.71 30.51
CA GLN A 63 3.09 -25.30 29.52
C GLN A 63 2.39 -24.37 28.51
N PRO A 64 2.84 -23.11 28.40
CA PRO A 64 2.08 -22.11 27.68
C PRO A 64 1.98 -22.56 26.22
N VAL A 65 0.75 -22.86 25.78
CA VAL A 65 0.45 -23.38 24.44
C VAL A 65 1.16 -22.54 23.40
N ASN A 66 2.05 -23.15 22.63
CA ASN A 66 2.76 -22.44 21.58
C ASN A 66 1.83 -22.23 20.38
N TYR A 67 1.20 -21.06 20.29
CA TYR A 67 0.23 -20.78 19.24
C TYR A 67 0.86 -20.73 17.86
N TRP A 68 2.14 -20.39 17.76
CA TRP A 68 2.92 -20.50 16.52
C TRP A 68 3.01 -21.95 16.02
N LEU A 69 3.28 -22.91 16.91
CA LEU A 69 3.32 -24.33 16.55
C LEU A 69 1.91 -24.92 16.36
N LYS A 70 0.95 -24.48 17.18
CA LYS A 70 -0.44 -24.94 17.10
C LYS A 70 -1.13 -24.50 15.80
N TYR A 71 -0.82 -23.30 15.34
CA TYR A 71 -1.36 -22.70 14.12
C TYR A 71 -0.21 -22.31 13.20
N PRO A 72 0.29 -23.25 12.39
CA PRO A 72 1.52 -23.05 11.65
C PRO A 72 1.36 -21.94 10.60
N SER A 73 2.43 -21.15 10.51
CA SER A 73 2.53 -19.90 9.75
C SER A 73 3.58 -20.09 8.67
N TYR A 74 3.21 -20.87 7.67
CA TYR A 74 4.05 -21.12 6.51
C TYR A 74 4.12 -19.87 5.63
N ARG A 75 5.34 -19.48 5.25
CA ARG A 75 5.55 -18.44 4.26
C ARG A 75 5.45 -19.06 2.87
N PRO A 76 4.66 -18.47 1.95
CA PRO A 76 4.57 -18.97 0.57
C PRO A 76 5.90 -18.91 -0.17
N SER A 77 6.73 -17.90 0.12
CA SER A 77 8.07 -17.75 -0.47
C SER A 77 9.11 -17.34 0.57
N GLN A 78 10.39 -17.65 0.32
CA GLN A 78 11.50 -17.27 1.19
C GLN A 78 11.86 -15.78 1.06
N GLY A 79 11.68 -15.21 -0.14
CA GLY A 79 11.97 -13.81 -0.42
C GLY A 79 11.09 -12.85 0.40
N ARG A 80 11.67 -11.72 0.80
CA ARG A 80 10.96 -10.61 1.45
C ARG A 80 10.50 -9.60 0.38
N PRO A 81 9.19 -9.34 0.23
CA PRO A 81 8.69 -8.39 -0.77
C PRO A 81 9.29 -7.00 -0.59
N GLU A 82 9.56 -6.61 0.65
CA GLU A 82 10.17 -5.33 0.98
C GLU A 82 11.62 -5.15 0.48
N ASP A 83 12.31 -6.23 0.13
CA ASP A 83 13.69 -6.20 -0.39
C ASP A 83 13.77 -6.44 -1.90
N ALA A 84 12.64 -6.76 -2.54
CA ALA A 84 12.60 -7.07 -3.96
C ALA A 84 12.98 -5.84 -4.80
N GLN A 85 13.88 -6.00 -5.76
CA GLN A 85 14.26 -4.92 -6.69
C GLN A 85 13.29 -4.89 -7.87
N VAL A 86 12.09 -4.35 -7.69
CA VAL A 86 11.08 -4.26 -8.77
C VAL A 86 11.38 -3.10 -9.71
N VAL A 87 11.66 -1.91 -9.15
CA VAL A 87 12.05 -0.72 -9.92
C VAL A 87 13.56 -0.77 -10.19
N PRO A 88 14.02 -0.84 -11.44
CA PRO A 88 15.44 -0.88 -11.75
C PRO A 88 16.14 0.41 -11.31
N THR A 89 17.31 0.28 -10.66
CA THR A 89 18.10 1.42 -10.16
C THR A 89 18.78 2.20 -11.29
N SER A 90 19.00 1.54 -12.43
CA SER A 90 19.55 2.12 -13.66
C SER A 90 18.98 1.41 -14.89
N LEU A 91 18.64 2.16 -15.92
CA LEU A 91 18.29 1.59 -17.23
C LEU A 91 19.55 0.96 -17.86
N PRO A 92 19.49 -0.29 -18.34
CA PRO A 92 20.59 -0.85 -19.08
C PRO A 92 20.74 -0.10 -20.41
N SER A 93 21.87 0.55 -20.62
CA SER A 93 22.20 1.21 -21.90
C SER A 93 23.30 0.41 -22.60
N LEU A 94 22.99 -0.22 -23.74
CA LEU A 94 24.00 -0.81 -24.61
C LEU A 94 24.56 0.27 -25.55
N ARG A 95 25.87 0.44 -25.54
CA ARG A 95 26.61 1.15 -26.58
C ARG A 95 26.91 0.19 -27.74
N ARG A 96 27.22 0.75 -28.91
CA ARG A 96 27.50 -0.02 -30.15
C ARG A 96 28.61 -1.09 -30.00
N ASN A 97 29.50 -0.93 -29.02
CA ASN A 97 30.63 -1.84 -28.78
C ASN A 97 30.40 -2.81 -27.61
N ASP A 98 29.22 -2.78 -26.99
CA ASP A 98 28.93 -3.62 -25.83
C ASP A 98 28.46 -5.00 -26.30
N THR A 99 28.95 -6.05 -25.65
CA THR A 99 28.48 -7.42 -25.86
C THR A 99 27.13 -7.64 -25.19
N LEU A 100 26.21 -8.33 -25.87
CA LEU A 100 24.92 -8.70 -25.28
C LEU A 100 25.11 -9.52 -23.99
N PRO A 101 24.26 -9.31 -22.96
CA PRO A 101 24.31 -10.12 -21.76
C PRO A 101 24.08 -11.60 -22.07
N SER A 102 24.75 -12.49 -21.33
CA SER A 102 24.63 -13.94 -21.50
C SER A 102 23.27 -14.51 -21.10
N SER A 103 22.45 -13.74 -20.36
CA SER A 103 21.07 -14.06 -20.04
C SER A 103 20.14 -12.94 -20.47
N LEU A 104 19.18 -13.27 -21.33
CA LEU A 104 18.14 -12.35 -21.82
C LEU A 104 16.86 -12.46 -20.98
N GLN A 105 16.93 -13.08 -19.80
CA GLN A 105 15.79 -13.17 -18.90
C GLN A 105 15.71 -11.92 -18.02
N LYS A 106 14.49 -11.41 -17.82
CA LYS A 106 14.22 -10.39 -16.83
C LYS A 106 14.65 -10.87 -15.44
N SER A 107 15.53 -10.12 -14.81
CA SER A 107 16.12 -10.45 -13.51
C SER A 107 15.32 -9.92 -12.33
N ASN A 108 14.57 -8.84 -12.55
CA ASN A 108 13.67 -8.24 -11.57
C ASN A 108 12.25 -8.81 -11.67
N PRO A 109 11.51 -8.89 -10.55
CA PRO A 109 10.10 -9.25 -10.59
C PRO A 109 9.28 -8.29 -11.46
N SER A 110 8.31 -8.83 -12.18
CA SER A 110 7.35 -8.04 -12.95
C SER A 110 6.34 -7.37 -12.02
N PHE A 111 5.70 -6.30 -12.50
CA PHE A 111 4.59 -5.64 -11.86
C PHE A 111 3.36 -5.69 -12.77
N HIS A 112 2.33 -6.40 -12.33
CA HIS A 112 1.08 -6.56 -13.05
C HIS A 112 -0.03 -5.71 -12.42
N PHE A 113 -0.87 -5.12 -13.27
CA PHE A 113 -2.09 -4.45 -12.84
C PHE A 113 -3.31 -5.23 -13.31
N VAL A 114 -4.15 -5.69 -12.38
CA VAL A 114 -5.26 -6.60 -12.64
C VAL A 114 -6.56 -5.94 -12.25
N ILE A 115 -7.53 -6.00 -13.16
CA ILE A 115 -8.85 -5.39 -12.99
C ILE A 115 -9.92 -6.44 -13.31
N PRO A 116 -10.70 -6.91 -12.32
CA PRO A 116 -11.92 -7.65 -12.63
C PRO A 116 -12.96 -6.71 -13.21
N ALA A 117 -13.36 -6.96 -14.45
CA ALA A 117 -14.41 -6.21 -15.14
C ALA A 117 -15.03 -7.06 -16.24
N THR A 118 -16.36 -7.21 -16.23
CA THR A 118 -17.08 -7.97 -17.26
C THR A 118 -17.44 -7.10 -18.48
N GLN A 119 -17.70 -5.81 -18.24
CA GLN A 119 -18.20 -4.87 -19.23
C GLN A 119 -17.53 -3.50 -19.10
N LYS A 120 -17.59 -2.71 -20.17
CA LYS A 120 -17.16 -1.31 -20.16
C LYS A 120 -18.04 -0.43 -19.27
N SER A 121 -17.44 0.57 -18.64
CA SER A 121 -18.12 1.56 -17.79
C SER A 121 -17.30 2.85 -17.70
N ALA A 122 -17.94 3.96 -17.34
CA ALA A 122 -17.24 5.22 -17.11
C ALA A 122 -16.18 5.09 -16.01
N SER A 123 -16.49 4.35 -14.93
CA SER A 123 -15.58 4.05 -13.82
C SER A 123 -14.35 3.28 -14.27
N LEU A 124 -14.54 2.23 -15.07
CA LEU A 124 -13.44 1.46 -15.65
C LEU A 124 -12.56 2.37 -16.52
N CYS A 125 -13.17 3.21 -17.35
CA CYS A 125 -12.43 4.09 -18.24
C CYS A 125 -11.66 5.19 -17.52
N ARG A 126 -12.16 5.74 -16.40
CA ARG A 126 -11.40 6.67 -15.54
C ARG A 126 -10.18 5.99 -14.94
N MET A 127 -10.34 4.75 -14.47
CA MET A 127 -9.23 3.95 -13.95
C MET A 127 -8.19 3.65 -15.02
N LEU A 128 -8.61 3.16 -16.19
CA LEU A 128 -7.71 2.88 -17.32
C LEU A 128 -6.96 4.13 -17.78
N THR A 129 -7.68 5.25 -17.96
CA THR A 129 -7.10 6.51 -18.41
C THR A 129 -6.08 7.06 -17.42
N SER A 130 -6.42 7.11 -16.13
CA SER A 130 -5.49 7.59 -15.10
C SER A 130 -4.27 6.68 -14.94
N ALA A 131 -4.45 5.35 -15.02
CA ALA A 131 -3.35 4.39 -15.00
C ALA A 131 -2.38 4.61 -16.17
N MET A 132 -2.91 4.77 -17.39
CA MET A 132 -2.11 5.00 -18.60
C MET A 132 -1.38 6.35 -18.55
N ILE A 133 -2.04 7.43 -18.12
CA ILE A 133 -1.42 8.75 -17.94
C ILE A 133 -0.23 8.68 -16.98
N LEU A 134 -0.35 7.88 -15.93
CA LEU A 134 0.67 7.68 -14.89
C LEU A 134 1.68 6.58 -15.20
N ASN A 135 1.63 5.99 -16.41
CA ASN A 135 2.55 4.94 -16.86
C ASN A 135 2.54 3.67 -15.99
N TYR A 136 1.37 3.30 -15.45
CA TYR A 136 1.15 1.97 -14.88
C TYR A 136 1.32 0.87 -15.95
N PRO A 137 1.60 -0.38 -15.53
CA PRO A 137 1.63 -1.51 -16.45
C PRO A 137 0.32 -1.59 -17.24
N PRO A 138 0.34 -2.04 -18.51
CA PRO A 138 -0.87 -2.34 -19.26
C PRO A 138 -1.79 -3.24 -18.43
N PRO A 139 -3.01 -2.79 -18.12
CA PRO A 139 -3.89 -3.52 -17.22
C PRO A 139 -4.32 -4.83 -17.86
N THR A 140 -4.53 -5.84 -17.03
CA THR A 140 -5.19 -7.10 -17.42
C THR A 140 -6.62 -7.09 -16.93
N LEU A 141 -7.57 -7.07 -17.86
CA LEU A 141 -8.98 -7.26 -17.54
C LEU A 141 -9.27 -8.76 -17.41
N VAL A 142 -9.73 -9.18 -16.23
CA VAL A 142 -10.16 -10.57 -15.99
C VAL A 142 -11.68 -10.65 -16.10
N SER A 143 -12.19 -11.72 -16.72
CA SER A 143 -13.61 -11.89 -17.09
C SER A 143 -14.18 -10.89 -18.13
N TYR A 144 -13.35 -10.14 -18.86
CA TYR A 144 -13.87 -9.16 -19.82
C TYR A 144 -14.60 -9.81 -21.01
N GLY A 145 -15.77 -9.28 -21.36
CA GLY A 145 -16.62 -9.81 -22.43
C GLY A 145 -17.32 -11.13 -22.05
N LYS A 146 -17.21 -11.57 -20.79
CA LYS A 146 -17.93 -12.74 -20.29
C LYS A 146 -19.36 -12.37 -19.94
N ASP A 147 -20.32 -12.91 -20.70
CA ASP A 147 -21.72 -12.81 -20.36
C ASP A 147 -22.07 -13.80 -19.24
N LEU A 148 -22.49 -13.28 -18.10
CA LEU A 148 -23.12 -14.10 -17.07
C LEU A 148 -24.54 -14.48 -17.54
N PRO A 149 -25.03 -15.71 -17.24
CA PRO A 149 -26.34 -16.16 -17.67
C PRO A 149 -27.46 -15.16 -17.34
N LYS A 150 -28.46 -15.04 -18.22
CA LYS A 150 -29.63 -14.17 -17.96
C LYS A 150 -30.28 -14.54 -16.62
N GLY A 151 -30.40 -13.57 -15.72
CA GLY A 151 -30.90 -13.76 -14.35
C GLY A 151 -29.81 -13.97 -13.28
N SER A 152 -28.53 -13.82 -13.65
CA SER A 152 -27.42 -13.79 -12.69
C SER A 152 -27.62 -12.71 -11.64
N ARG A 153 -27.34 -13.04 -10.38
CA ARG A 153 -27.51 -12.16 -9.23
C ARG A 153 -26.16 -11.56 -8.81
N ASP A 154 -26.19 -10.59 -7.90
CA ASP A 154 -24.98 -9.97 -7.32
C ASP A 154 -23.98 -10.98 -6.76
N TYR A 155 -24.48 -12.11 -6.22
CA TYR A 155 -23.66 -13.22 -5.76
C TYR A 155 -22.82 -13.83 -6.89
N ASP A 156 -23.40 -14.05 -8.07
CA ASP A 156 -22.72 -14.68 -9.20
C ASP A 156 -21.62 -13.75 -9.73
N THR A 157 -21.87 -12.44 -9.77
CA THR A 157 -20.86 -11.42 -10.10
C THR A 157 -19.71 -11.40 -9.09
N MET A 158 -20.01 -11.51 -7.79
CA MET A 158 -18.98 -11.58 -6.75
C MET A 158 -18.13 -12.86 -6.87
N VAL A 159 -18.76 -14.01 -7.08
CA VAL A 159 -18.06 -15.29 -7.30
C VAL A 159 -17.18 -15.22 -8.53
N ASP A 160 -17.69 -14.68 -9.64
CA ASP A 160 -16.94 -14.53 -10.88
C ASP A 160 -15.69 -13.65 -10.65
N ARG A 161 -15.85 -12.49 -10.01
CA ARG A 161 -14.75 -11.60 -9.67
C ARG A 161 -13.65 -12.32 -8.88
N VAL A 162 -14.01 -12.99 -7.78
CA VAL A 162 -13.03 -13.69 -6.93
C VAL A 162 -12.36 -14.85 -7.69
N SER A 163 -13.16 -15.65 -8.41
CA SER A 163 -12.68 -16.79 -9.19
C SER A 163 -11.69 -16.35 -10.27
N SER A 164 -11.98 -15.25 -10.97
CA SER A 164 -11.15 -14.77 -12.07
C SER A 164 -9.83 -14.17 -11.59
N ILE A 165 -9.82 -13.48 -10.44
CA ILE A 165 -8.56 -13.07 -9.79
C ILE A 165 -7.76 -14.30 -9.37
N TYR A 166 -8.39 -15.28 -8.71
CA TYR A 166 -7.69 -16.49 -8.30
C TYR A 166 -7.09 -17.25 -9.49
N LYS A 167 -7.85 -17.41 -10.57
CA LYS A 167 -7.38 -18.07 -11.81
C LYS A 167 -6.22 -17.33 -12.44
N PHE A 168 -6.28 -16.00 -12.48
CA PHE A 168 -5.17 -15.18 -12.97
C PHE A 168 -3.90 -15.46 -12.15
N LEU A 169 -3.99 -15.45 -10.82
CA LEU A 169 -2.84 -15.67 -9.94
C LEU A 169 -2.31 -17.12 -9.98
N ALA A 170 -3.20 -18.10 -10.16
CA ALA A 170 -2.85 -19.52 -10.02
C ALA A 170 -2.45 -20.20 -11.34
N TYR A 171 -3.04 -19.79 -12.47
CA TYR A 171 -2.99 -20.56 -13.72
C TYR A 171 -2.47 -19.79 -14.94
N THR A 172 -2.12 -18.51 -14.79
CA THR A 172 -1.58 -17.74 -15.92
C THR A 172 -0.11 -18.09 -16.17
N PRO A 173 0.28 -18.59 -17.37
CA PRO A 173 1.61 -19.18 -17.58
C PRO A 173 2.80 -18.22 -17.41
N HIS A 174 2.65 -16.95 -17.76
CA HIS A 174 3.73 -15.95 -17.75
C HIS A 174 3.89 -15.22 -16.42
N ILE A 175 3.13 -15.59 -15.39
CA ILE A 175 3.15 -14.96 -14.08
C ILE A 175 3.98 -15.81 -13.12
N GLN A 176 4.93 -15.18 -12.44
CA GLN A 176 5.80 -15.83 -11.47
C GLN A 176 5.37 -15.54 -10.03
N ASP A 177 5.67 -16.46 -9.13
CA ASP A 177 5.37 -16.32 -7.70
C ASP A 177 6.04 -15.09 -7.04
N SER A 178 7.18 -14.63 -7.59
CA SER A 178 7.89 -13.44 -7.14
C SER A 178 7.31 -12.12 -7.65
N ASP A 179 6.48 -12.15 -8.70
CA ASP A 179 5.93 -10.96 -9.35
C ASP A 179 4.98 -10.22 -8.42
N PHE A 180 4.92 -8.89 -8.59
CA PHE A 180 4.02 -8.02 -7.85
C PHE A 180 2.72 -7.86 -8.63
N VAL A 181 1.60 -7.88 -7.91
CA VAL A 181 0.28 -7.64 -8.50
C VAL A 181 -0.42 -6.55 -7.72
N LEU A 182 -0.88 -5.52 -8.43
CA LEU A 182 -1.90 -4.60 -7.96
C LEU A 182 -3.25 -5.08 -8.48
N ILE A 183 -4.19 -5.29 -7.57
CA ILE A 183 -5.59 -5.63 -7.89
C ILE A 183 -6.43 -4.41 -7.54
N ALA A 184 -7.20 -3.89 -8.50
CA ALA A 184 -8.20 -2.85 -8.26
C ALA A 184 -9.53 -3.21 -8.94
N ASP A 185 -10.62 -3.15 -8.18
CA ASP A 185 -11.95 -3.60 -8.63
C ASP A 185 -12.54 -2.69 -9.71
N GLY A 186 -12.74 -3.23 -10.92
CA GLY A 186 -13.19 -2.47 -12.10
C GLY A 186 -14.66 -2.07 -12.09
N THR A 187 -15.46 -2.63 -11.17
CA THR A 187 -16.86 -2.20 -10.99
C THR A 187 -16.99 -0.96 -10.10
N ASN A 188 -15.92 -0.55 -9.41
CA ASN A 188 -15.91 0.65 -8.57
C ASN A 188 -15.08 1.76 -9.22
N ASP A 189 -15.37 3.00 -8.84
CA ASP A 189 -14.61 4.16 -9.30
C ASP A 189 -13.27 4.25 -8.58
N PHE A 190 -12.22 3.79 -9.25
CA PHE A 190 -10.83 4.02 -8.88
C PHE A 190 -10.18 5.00 -9.82
N PHE A 191 -9.33 5.88 -9.30
CA PHE A 191 -8.38 6.61 -10.13
C PHE A 191 -7.02 6.74 -9.48
N PHE A 192 -6.00 6.74 -10.32
CA PHE A 192 -4.62 6.91 -9.92
C PHE A 192 -4.27 8.39 -9.83
N GLN A 193 -3.51 8.75 -8.80
CA GLN A 193 -2.98 10.09 -8.60
C GLN A 193 -1.46 10.13 -8.77
N LEU A 194 -0.75 9.07 -8.38
CA LEU A 194 0.72 9.00 -8.38
C LEU A 194 1.25 7.82 -9.21
N PRO A 195 2.47 7.94 -9.79
CA PRO A 195 3.09 6.90 -10.63
C PRO A 195 3.36 5.56 -9.90
N PRO A 196 3.50 4.44 -10.63
CA PRO A 196 3.68 3.11 -10.06
C PRO A 196 4.99 2.96 -9.26
N GLU A 197 6.05 3.67 -9.64
CA GLU A 197 7.34 3.63 -8.93
C GLU A 197 7.16 4.07 -7.47
N LEU A 198 6.36 5.11 -7.23
CA LEU A 198 6.06 5.58 -5.89
C LEU A 198 5.13 4.63 -5.13
N MET A 199 4.15 4.04 -5.81
CA MET A 199 3.28 3.03 -5.20
C MET A 199 4.10 1.85 -4.69
N ILE A 200 5.02 1.31 -5.50
CA ILE A 200 5.89 0.19 -5.12
C ILE A 200 6.83 0.60 -3.98
N GLN A 201 7.52 1.74 -4.10
CA GLN A 201 8.44 2.22 -3.07
C GLN A 201 7.75 2.40 -1.71
N ARG A 202 6.54 2.97 -1.71
CA ARG A 202 5.74 3.15 -0.48
C ARG A 202 5.22 1.85 0.07
N PHE A 203 4.79 0.91 -0.78
CA PHE A 203 4.40 -0.43 -0.37
C PHE A 203 5.55 -1.14 0.36
N GLN A 204 6.73 -1.16 -0.25
CA GLN A 204 7.90 -1.80 0.35
C GLN A 204 8.35 -1.09 1.64
N SER A 205 8.29 0.25 1.67
CA SER A 205 8.61 1.00 2.89
C SER A 205 7.63 0.70 4.03
N LEU A 206 6.33 0.64 3.74
CA LEU A 206 5.31 0.27 4.72
C LEU A 206 5.53 -1.14 5.25
N LEU A 207 5.86 -2.09 4.38
CA LEU A 207 6.21 -3.44 4.82
C LEU A 207 7.45 -3.45 5.72
N ARG A 208 8.53 -2.72 5.39
CA ARG A 208 9.72 -2.59 6.27
C ARG A 208 9.34 -2.06 7.64
N ASP A 209 8.62 -0.95 7.69
CA ASP A 209 8.22 -0.28 8.92
C ASP A 209 7.34 -1.19 9.80
N ASN A 210 6.35 -1.85 9.20
CA ASN A 210 5.42 -2.70 9.93
C ASN A 210 6.07 -4.03 10.33
N ASN A 211 6.91 -4.63 9.49
CA ASN A 211 7.62 -5.85 9.82
C ASN A 211 8.65 -5.64 10.93
N ALA A 212 9.29 -4.46 11.00
CA ALA A 212 10.12 -4.10 12.14
C ALA A 212 9.29 -4.06 13.44
N LYS A 213 8.11 -3.42 13.44
CA LYS A 213 7.21 -3.40 14.60
C LYS A 213 6.74 -4.81 15.00
N LEU A 214 6.40 -5.67 14.03
CA LEU A 214 6.00 -7.05 14.32
C LEU A 214 7.16 -7.86 14.91
N ARG A 215 8.38 -7.66 14.41
CA ARG A 215 9.59 -8.29 14.97
C ARG A 215 9.80 -7.87 16.42
N ASP A 216 9.70 -6.58 16.71
CA ASP A 216 9.88 -6.05 18.06
C ASP A 216 8.77 -6.53 19.01
N LYS A 217 7.55 -6.72 18.49
CA LYS A 217 6.39 -7.18 19.25
C LYS A 217 6.38 -8.69 19.52
N TYR A 218 6.77 -9.52 18.54
CA TYR A 218 6.60 -10.99 18.59
C TYR A 218 7.90 -11.78 18.65
N GLY A 219 9.01 -11.16 18.26
CA GLY A 219 10.34 -11.76 18.24
C GLY A 219 10.58 -12.69 17.04
N LEU A 220 11.65 -13.47 17.19
CA LEU A 220 12.12 -14.45 16.21
C LEU A 220 11.82 -15.87 16.70
N VAL A 221 11.83 -16.82 15.78
CA VAL A 221 11.70 -18.26 16.05
C VAL A 221 12.69 -19.02 15.20
N THR A 222 13.32 -20.03 15.80
CA THR A 222 14.19 -20.96 15.07
C THR A 222 13.33 -22.10 14.53
N VAL A 223 13.37 -22.31 13.22
CA VAL A 223 12.61 -23.36 12.52
C VAL A 223 13.60 -24.39 11.99
N GLU A 224 13.31 -25.66 12.24
CA GLU A 224 14.08 -26.76 11.68
C GLU A 224 13.73 -26.92 10.20
N ARG A 225 14.76 -26.99 9.34
CA ARG A 225 14.58 -27.27 7.92
C ARG A 225 14.68 -28.78 7.70
N PRO A 226 13.83 -29.37 6.83
CA PRO A 226 13.94 -30.78 6.46
C PRO A 226 15.32 -31.17 5.92
N SER A 227 16.02 -30.21 5.28
CA SER A 227 17.29 -30.42 4.61
C SER A 227 18.20 -29.18 4.72
N GLY A 228 18.58 -28.81 5.95
CA GLY A 228 19.56 -27.74 6.19
C GLY A 228 19.70 -27.35 7.66
N PRO A 229 20.61 -26.41 7.99
CA PRO A 229 20.73 -25.90 9.35
C PRO A 229 19.44 -25.19 9.79
N PRO A 230 19.16 -25.16 11.10
CA PRO A 230 18.02 -24.41 11.64
C PRO A 230 18.10 -22.95 11.22
N GLU A 231 16.96 -22.39 10.83
CA GLU A 231 16.87 -21.01 10.37
C GLU A 231 16.13 -20.16 11.40
N THR A 232 16.70 -19.02 11.76
CA THR A 232 16.02 -18.02 12.58
C THR A 232 15.18 -17.11 11.70
N VAL A 233 13.86 -17.23 11.80
CA VAL A 233 12.90 -16.43 11.05
C VAL A 233 12.07 -15.56 11.99
N GLN A 234 11.66 -14.40 11.51
CA GLN A 234 10.64 -13.59 12.19
C GLN A 234 9.33 -14.38 12.29
N LYS A 235 8.66 -14.32 13.45
CA LYS A 235 7.36 -14.97 13.63
C LYS A 235 6.35 -14.42 12.61
N TYR A 236 5.84 -13.21 12.81
CA TYR A 236 4.80 -12.68 11.93
C TYR A 236 5.33 -11.57 11.03
N SER A 237 4.96 -11.59 9.75
CA SER A 237 5.36 -10.58 8.75
C SER A 237 4.17 -10.22 7.87
N GLN A 238 3.93 -8.93 7.63
CA GLN A 238 3.09 -8.45 6.55
C GLN A 238 3.81 -8.60 5.21
N ARG A 239 3.05 -9.02 4.19
CA ARG A 239 3.52 -9.35 2.85
C ARG A 239 2.57 -8.84 1.76
N VAL A 240 1.30 -8.65 2.10
CA VAL A 240 0.29 -8.01 1.26
C VAL A 240 -0.33 -6.83 2.00
N LEU A 241 -0.68 -5.78 1.28
CA LEU A 241 -1.41 -4.65 1.83
C LEU A 241 -2.77 -4.52 1.17
N PHE A 242 -3.81 -4.46 2.00
CA PHE A 242 -5.16 -4.08 1.60
C PHE A 242 -5.46 -2.64 2.04
N SER A 243 -6.50 -2.07 1.43
CA SER A 243 -7.02 -0.77 1.85
C SER A 243 -7.67 -0.84 3.24
N ALA A 244 -7.55 0.24 4.01
CA ALA A 244 -8.17 0.37 5.34
C ALA A 244 -9.45 1.23 5.28
N SER A 245 -10.46 0.81 6.03
CA SER A 245 -11.77 1.49 6.17
C SER A 245 -11.96 2.02 7.58
N LYS A 246 -12.74 3.10 7.71
CA LYS A 246 -13.23 3.69 8.97
C LYS A 246 -14.48 3.01 9.54
N ALA A 247 -15.02 2.03 8.82
CA ALA A 247 -16.14 1.23 9.26
C ALA A 247 -15.87 -0.25 8.98
N CYS A 248 -16.21 -1.10 9.95
CA CYS A 248 -16.30 -2.53 9.71
C CYS A 248 -17.64 -2.88 9.05
N LEU A 249 -17.73 -4.06 8.44
CA LEU A 249 -18.98 -4.55 7.89
C LEU A 249 -20.01 -4.74 9.03
N PRO A 250 -21.20 -4.10 8.99
CA PRO A 250 -22.12 -4.10 10.12
C PRO A 250 -22.56 -5.49 10.62
N ILE A 251 -22.74 -6.44 9.69
CA ILE A 251 -23.12 -7.84 10.02
C ILE A 251 -22.04 -8.57 10.82
N LEU A 252 -20.81 -8.07 10.83
CA LEU A 252 -19.65 -8.66 11.50
C LEU A 252 -19.21 -7.88 12.73
N SER A 253 -20.00 -6.94 13.26
CA SER A 253 -19.61 -6.07 14.37
C SER A 253 -18.99 -6.79 15.58
N ASN A 254 -19.43 -8.01 15.87
CA ASN A 254 -18.93 -8.86 16.95
C ASN A 254 -17.91 -9.93 16.50
N ASP A 255 -17.58 -9.98 15.20
CA ASP A 255 -16.60 -10.91 14.64
C ASP A 255 -15.17 -10.50 14.99
N ALA A 256 -14.26 -11.47 14.96
CA ALA A 256 -12.83 -11.24 15.17
C ALA A 256 -12.28 -10.19 14.20
N GLY A 257 -12.78 -10.14 12.96
CA GLY A 257 -12.37 -9.16 11.96
C GLY A 257 -12.78 -7.71 12.25
N CYS A 258 -13.67 -7.49 13.20
CA CYS A 258 -14.02 -6.15 13.67
C CYS A 258 -13.45 -5.82 15.05
N VAL A 259 -13.39 -6.82 15.94
CA VAL A 259 -13.02 -6.65 17.36
C VAL A 259 -11.53 -6.87 17.63
N SER A 260 -10.93 -7.88 16.99
CA SER A 260 -9.56 -8.32 17.30
C SER A 260 -8.46 -7.64 16.47
N VAL A 261 -8.84 -6.76 15.54
CA VAL A 261 -7.91 -6.06 14.66
C VAL A 261 -7.10 -4.99 15.41
N PRO A 262 -5.84 -4.75 15.01
CA PRO A 262 -5.00 -3.70 15.61
C PRO A 262 -5.63 -2.32 15.54
N GLN A 263 -5.24 -1.44 16.46
CA GLN A 263 -5.55 -0.01 16.34
C GLN A 263 -4.83 0.61 15.14
N SER A 264 -5.42 1.69 14.61
CA SER A 264 -4.80 2.49 13.56
C SER A 264 -3.46 3.07 14.01
N SER A 265 -2.50 3.18 13.09
CA SER A 265 -1.22 3.87 13.35
C SER A 265 -1.36 5.40 13.44
N LEU A 266 -2.52 5.94 13.05
CA LEU A 266 -2.81 7.36 13.25
C LEU A 266 -2.83 7.71 14.75
N PRO A 267 -2.44 8.95 15.10
CA PRO A 267 -2.64 9.55 16.42
C PRO A 267 -3.98 9.16 17.09
N PRO A 268 -4.04 8.70 18.36
CA PRO A 268 -5.30 8.41 19.06
C PRO A 268 -6.26 9.60 19.19
N ASP A 269 -5.78 10.81 18.92
CA ASP A 269 -6.50 12.08 18.88
C ASP A 269 -6.55 12.66 17.45
N ALA A 270 -6.42 11.85 16.39
CA ALA A 270 -6.34 12.32 15.00
C ALA A 270 -7.50 13.26 14.57
N TYR A 271 -8.66 13.12 15.21
CA TYR A 271 -9.87 13.93 15.02
C TYR A 271 -10.30 14.66 16.32
N GLY A 272 -9.35 14.94 17.22
CA GLY A 272 -9.63 15.51 18.53
C GLY A 272 -10.21 14.51 19.52
N TRP A 273 -10.89 15.02 20.54
CA TRP A 273 -11.48 14.22 21.61
C TRP A 273 -12.62 13.28 21.16
N LYS A 274 -13.14 13.47 19.94
CA LYS A 274 -14.18 12.63 19.33
C LYS A 274 -13.62 11.46 18.50
N THR A 275 -12.30 11.32 18.41
CA THR A 275 -11.64 10.24 17.66
C THR A 275 -12.16 8.88 18.11
N ASP A 276 -12.60 8.04 17.18
CA ASP A 276 -13.13 6.68 17.41
C ASP A 276 -14.41 6.59 18.28
N VAL A 277 -15.05 7.72 18.59
CA VAL A 277 -16.28 7.77 19.42
C VAL A 277 -17.51 8.19 18.61
N HIS A 278 -17.31 8.78 17.43
CA HIS A 278 -18.40 9.35 16.63
C HIS A 278 -19.32 8.28 16.03
N SER A 279 -20.62 8.38 16.28
CA SER A 279 -21.64 7.39 15.86
C SER A 279 -21.70 7.16 14.35
N GLU A 280 -21.57 8.21 13.54
CA GLU A 280 -21.53 8.12 12.07
C GLU A 280 -20.22 7.56 11.50
N GLY A 281 -19.19 7.37 12.32
CA GLY A 281 -17.91 6.79 11.94
C GLY A 281 -16.98 7.66 11.08
N HIS A 282 -17.37 8.91 10.76
CA HIS A 282 -16.52 9.82 9.98
C HIS A 282 -15.30 10.34 10.75
N LEU A 283 -15.30 10.29 12.09
CA LEU A 283 -14.14 10.61 12.95
C LEU A 283 -13.44 9.35 13.49
N ASN A 284 -13.70 8.19 12.91
CA ASN A 284 -12.97 6.97 13.25
C ASN A 284 -11.66 6.95 12.47
N ARG A 285 -10.60 6.47 13.11
CA ARG A 285 -9.37 6.13 12.42
C ARG A 285 -9.60 4.85 11.61
N PRO A 286 -9.15 4.79 10.35
CA PRO A 286 -9.29 3.59 9.54
C PRO A 286 -8.47 2.46 10.17
N ARG A 287 -9.07 1.27 10.29
CA ARG A 287 -8.40 0.07 10.82
C ARG A 287 -9.00 -1.26 10.38
N TRP A 288 -10.15 -1.22 9.71
CA TRP A 288 -10.82 -2.42 9.23
C TRP A 288 -10.41 -2.70 7.80
N ILE A 289 -10.22 -3.98 7.46
CA ILE A 289 -9.88 -4.38 6.10
C ILE A 289 -11.03 -4.06 5.15
N LYS A 290 -10.72 -3.59 3.94
CA LYS A 290 -11.71 -3.37 2.90
C LYS A 290 -11.29 -4.02 1.58
N PRO A 291 -12.17 -4.83 0.95
CA PRO A 291 -11.91 -5.38 -0.37
C PRO A 291 -11.96 -4.29 -1.43
N GLY A 292 -11.37 -4.57 -2.59
CA GLY A 292 -11.44 -3.70 -3.76
C GLY A 292 -10.08 -3.18 -4.22
N ALA A 293 -9.10 -3.04 -3.31
CA ALA A 293 -7.72 -2.75 -3.66
C ALA A 293 -6.74 -3.56 -2.80
N ALA A 294 -5.78 -4.21 -3.46
CA ALA A 294 -4.73 -4.99 -2.82
C ALA A 294 -3.43 -4.93 -3.62
N ILE A 295 -2.30 -4.95 -2.93
CA ILE A 295 -0.96 -5.09 -3.54
C ILE A 295 -0.13 -6.12 -2.78
N GLY A 296 0.60 -6.96 -3.51
CA GLY A 296 1.45 -8.00 -2.93
C GLY A 296 2.12 -8.86 -3.99
N GLN A 297 2.93 -9.82 -3.56
CA GLN A 297 3.47 -10.85 -4.46
C GLN A 297 2.39 -11.87 -4.84
N VAL A 298 2.52 -12.47 -6.02
CA VAL A 298 1.64 -13.55 -6.49
C VAL A 298 1.58 -14.69 -5.49
N ALA A 299 2.74 -15.14 -4.97
CA ALA A 299 2.82 -16.21 -3.98
C ALA A 299 2.01 -15.92 -2.70
N ASP A 300 1.89 -14.64 -2.33
CA ASP A 300 1.21 -14.21 -1.11
C ASP A 300 -0.28 -13.93 -1.31
N LEU A 301 -0.67 -13.42 -2.48
CA LEU A 301 -2.07 -13.18 -2.83
C LEU A 301 -2.82 -14.46 -3.19
N LYS A 302 -2.16 -15.41 -3.86
CA LYS A 302 -2.73 -16.70 -4.28
C LYS A 302 -3.46 -17.47 -3.16
N PRO A 303 -2.86 -17.75 -1.99
CA PRO A 303 -3.55 -18.45 -0.90
C PRO A 303 -4.70 -17.64 -0.29
N ILE A 304 -4.65 -16.30 -0.34
CA ILE A 304 -5.75 -15.45 0.14
C ILE A 304 -6.95 -15.63 -0.78
N TYR A 305 -6.78 -15.40 -2.08
CA TYR A 305 -7.88 -15.52 -3.04
C TYR A 305 -8.41 -16.96 -3.18
N ALA A 306 -7.57 -17.98 -2.95
CA ALA A 306 -8.01 -19.37 -2.83
C ALA A 306 -9.03 -19.55 -1.69
N GLU A 307 -8.75 -18.97 -0.52
CA GLU A 307 -9.64 -19.06 0.64
C GLU A 307 -10.93 -18.24 0.45
N LEU A 308 -10.84 -17.08 -0.21
CA LEU A 308 -12.04 -16.30 -0.59
C LEU A 308 -12.93 -17.09 -1.54
N MET A 309 -12.34 -17.74 -2.56
CA MET A 309 -13.07 -18.59 -3.50
C MET A 309 -13.73 -19.77 -2.78
N ARG A 310 -12.98 -20.47 -1.93
CA ARG A 310 -13.48 -21.59 -1.11
C ARG A 310 -14.65 -21.17 -0.23
N TYR A 311 -14.57 -19.99 0.40
CA TYR A 311 -15.66 -19.46 1.22
C TYR A 311 -16.90 -19.18 0.37
N ALA A 312 -16.73 -18.54 -0.78
CA ALA A 312 -17.82 -18.19 -1.68
C ALA A 312 -18.54 -19.45 -2.17
N GLU A 313 -17.82 -20.50 -2.56
CA GLU A 313 -18.41 -21.79 -2.98
C GLU A 313 -19.23 -22.47 -1.88
N GLN A 314 -18.80 -22.35 -0.62
CA GLN A 314 -19.47 -22.98 0.52
C GLN A 314 -20.64 -22.16 1.08
N HIS A 315 -20.63 -20.85 0.88
CA HIS A 315 -21.59 -19.93 1.50
C HIS A 315 -22.19 -19.01 0.45
N ARG A 316 -23.49 -19.20 0.17
CA ARG A 316 -24.23 -18.35 -0.77
C ARG A 316 -24.54 -16.98 -0.15
N ASN A 317 -23.55 -16.09 -0.13
CA ASN A 317 -23.63 -14.74 0.43
C ASN A 317 -23.18 -13.71 -0.60
N VAL A 318 -24.03 -12.73 -0.93
CA VAL A 318 -23.74 -11.67 -1.91
C VAL A 318 -22.47 -10.87 -1.57
N ARG A 319 -22.15 -10.72 -0.27
CA ARG A 319 -20.93 -10.04 0.20
C ARG A 319 -19.91 -11.05 0.73
N GLY A 320 -19.91 -12.26 0.17
CA GLY A 320 -19.14 -13.40 0.64
C GLY A 320 -17.62 -13.13 0.66
N ASP A 321 -17.10 -12.44 -0.35
CA ASP A 321 -15.70 -12.02 -0.41
C ASP A 321 -15.30 -11.06 0.72
N TYR A 322 -16.13 -10.05 1.00
CA TYR A 322 -15.89 -9.12 2.09
C TYR A 322 -15.98 -9.84 3.45
N VAL A 323 -16.97 -10.72 3.62
CA VAL A 323 -17.10 -11.51 4.85
C VAL A 323 -15.90 -12.43 5.05
N ALA A 324 -15.52 -13.18 4.02
CA ALA A 324 -14.37 -14.10 4.04
C ALA A 324 -13.08 -13.35 4.36
N LEU A 325 -12.82 -12.24 3.67
CA LEU A 325 -11.62 -11.43 3.87
C LEU A 325 -11.56 -10.83 5.30
N THR A 326 -12.70 -10.38 5.82
CA THR A 326 -12.80 -9.85 7.20
C THR A 326 -12.51 -10.95 8.22
N GLN A 327 -13.08 -12.14 8.03
CA GLN A 327 -12.83 -13.28 8.92
C GLN A 327 -11.38 -13.77 8.82
N LEU A 328 -10.80 -13.78 7.63
CA LEU A 328 -9.41 -14.17 7.39
C LEU A 328 -8.45 -13.26 8.15
N PHE A 329 -8.59 -11.95 7.96
CA PHE A 329 -7.81 -10.94 8.66
C PHE A 329 -8.04 -10.99 10.19
N GLY A 330 -9.31 -11.12 10.61
CA GLY A 330 -9.66 -11.25 12.02
C GLY A 330 -9.01 -12.44 12.71
N ARG A 331 -9.06 -13.62 12.10
CA ARG A 331 -8.45 -14.84 12.67
C ARG A 331 -6.93 -14.73 12.71
N GLN A 332 -6.29 -14.14 11.70
CA GLN A 332 -4.86 -13.83 11.71
C GLN A 332 -4.49 -12.99 12.94
N GLU A 333 -5.15 -11.85 13.11
CA GLU A 333 -4.86 -10.92 14.21
C GLU A 333 -5.23 -11.49 15.58
N TYR A 334 -6.28 -12.31 15.66
CA TYR A 334 -6.63 -13.04 16.87
C TYR A 334 -5.51 -14.00 17.31
N VAL A 335 -4.96 -14.79 16.37
CA VAL A 335 -3.83 -15.70 16.67
C VAL A 335 -2.59 -14.92 17.08
N ARG A 336 -2.29 -13.80 16.42
CA ARG A 336 -1.20 -12.89 16.83
C ARG A 336 -1.43 -12.36 18.25
N GLU A 337 -2.65 -11.96 18.61
CA GLU A 337 -2.98 -11.47 19.96
C GLU A 337 -2.86 -12.58 21.03
N LEU A 338 -3.21 -13.83 20.71
CA LEU A 338 -2.97 -14.97 21.61
C LEU A 338 -1.47 -15.16 21.90
N GLU A 339 -0.62 -15.10 20.87
CA GLU A 339 0.83 -15.21 21.04
C GLU A 339 1.42 -14.00 21.79
N ARG A 340 0.88 -12.79 21.58
CA ARG A 340 1.25 -11.60 22.37
C ARG A 340 0.97 -11.83 23.85
N ARG A 341 -0.24 -12.25 24.22
CA ARG A 341 -0.63 -12.49 25.62
C ARG A 341 0.20 -13.57 26.30
N ARG A 342 0.67 -14.55 25.53
CA ARG A 342 1.55 -15.61 26.00
C ARG A 342 2.96 -15.09 26.30
N THR A 343 3.47 -14.18 25.47
CA THR A 343 4.85 -13.70 25.53
C THR A 343 5.02 -12.37 26.27
N SER A 344 3.92 -11.64 26.52
CA SER A 344 3.96 -10.34 27.19
C SER A 344 4.10 -10.48 28.71
N SER A 345 4.81 -9.53 29.31
CA SER A 345 4.92 -9.42 30.77
C SER A 345 3.71 -8.66 31.31
N SER A 346 3.03 -9.22 32.31
CA SER A 346 1.87 -8.58 32.95
C SER A 346 2.19 -7.18 33.51
N VAL A 347 3.41 -6.98 34.00
CA VAL A 347 3.88 -5.67 34.51
C VAL A 347 4.05 -4.67 33.36
N ARG A 348 4.62 -5.12 32.24
CA ARG A 348 4.80 -4.28 31.03
C ARG A 348 3.44 -3.88 30.45
N GLU A 349 2.50 -4.82 30.38
CA GLU A 349 1.15 -4.58 29.89
C GLU A 349 0.37 -3.61 30.77
N TRP A 350 0.45 -3.78 32.10
CA TRP A 350 -0.12 -2.85 33.04
C TRP A 350 0.45 -1.43 32.87
N LEU A 351 1.77 -1.30 32.74
CA LEU A 351 2.42 -0.01 32.52
C LEU A 351 1.98 0.63 31.20
N TYR A 352 1.99 -0.14 30.11
CA TYR A 352 1.61 0.34 28.78
C TYR A 352 0.14 0.77 28.73
N HIS A 353 -0.74 0.05 29.45
CA HIS A 353 -2.13 0.45 29.59
C HIS A 353 -2.25 1.77 30.36
N LEU A 354 -1.53 1.91 31.47
CA LEU A 354 -1.56 3.10 32.32
C LEU A 354 -1.08 4.38 31.60
N ILE A 355 -0.07 4.27 30.73
CA ILE A 355 0.46 5.41 29.95
C ILE A 355 -0.17 5.54 28.55
N GLY A 356 -1.19 4.72 28.22
CA GLY A 356 -1.95 4.84 26.97
C GLY A 356 -1.22 4.40 25.69
N ILE A 357 -0.20 3.55 25.80
CA ILE A 357 0.57 3.02 24.65
C ILE A 357 0.36 1.51 24.43
N SER A 358 -0.66 0.93 25.05
CA SER A 358 -0.91 -0.51 24.94
C SER A 358 -1.42 -0.89 23.55
N ASP A 359 -0.73 -1.84 22.92
CA ASP A 359 -1.15 -2.49 21.67
C ASP A 359 -2.06 -3.70 21.91
N ALA A 360 -2.61 -3.85 23.12
CA ALA A 360 -3.43 -4.99 23.50
C ALA A 360 -4.84 -4.85 22.91
N THR A 361 -5.32 -5.92 22.27
CA THR A 361 -6.70 -5.98 21.79
C THR A 361 -7.58 -6.75 22.76
N ASN A 362 -8.79 -6.27 22.99
CA ASN A 362 -9.75 -6.94 23.86
C ASN A 362 -10.42 -8.13 23.16
N ILE A 363 -9.82 -9.31 23.30
CA ILE A 363 -10.36 -10.56 22.75
C ILE A 363 -11.15 -11.40 23.78
N THR A 364 -11.46 -10.86 24.96
CA THR A 364 -12.10 -11.64 26.05
C THR A 364 -13.51 -12.11 25.71
N LYS A 365 -14.26 -11.27 24.99
CA LYS A 365 -15.65 -11.53 24.58
C LYS A 365 -15.76 -12.28 23.25
N MET A 366 -14.64 -12.61 22.60
CA MET A 366 -14.64 -13.23 21.27
C MET A 366 -13.77 -14.49 21.25
N ARG A 367 -14.32 -15.58 20.73
CA ARG A 367 -13.63 -16.87 20.56
C ARG A 367 -13.96 -17.43 19.19
N PRO A 368 -13.26 -17.01 18.12
CA PRO A 368 -13.47 -17.60 16.81
C PRO A 368 -13.12 -19.09 16.85
N ARG A 369 -13.78 -19.89 16.01
CA ARG A 369 -13.42 -21.29 15.82
C ARG A 369 -12.04 -21.36 15.17
N LEU A 370 -11.08 -21.96 15.88
CA LEU A 370 -9.73 -22.21 15.41
C LEU A 370 -9.43 -23.71 15.47
N GLU A 371 -8.87 -24.24 14.40
CA GLU A 371 -8.54 -25.65 14.25
C GLU A 371 -7.03 -25.84 14.34
N THR A 372 -6.59 -26.83 15.13
CA THR A 372 -5.16 -27.11 15.31
C THR A 372 -4.56 -27.63 14.01
N GLY A 373 -3.38 -27.15 13.64
CA GLY A 373 -2.74 -27.48 12.36
C GLY A 373 -3.21 -26.62 11.20
N GLN A 374 -4.29 -25.83 11.35
CA GLN A 374 -4.74 -24.91 10.31
C GLN A 374 -3.89 -23.62 10.32
N ARG A 375 -3.58 -23.13 9.12
CA ARG A 375 -2.90 -21.86 8.89
C ARG A 375 -3.87 -20.68 9.03
N TYR A 376 -3.49 -19.70 9.84
CA TYR A 376 -4.19 -18.40 9.95
C TYR A 376 -3.31 -17.20 9.61
N GLU A 377 -2.01 -17.39 9.39
CA GLU A 377 -1.08 -16.31 9.02
C GLU A 377 -0.95 -16.18 7.50
N TYR A 378 -1.55 -15.13 6.93
CA TYR A 378 -1.57 -14.84 5.49
C TYR A 378 -0.70 -13.63 5.11
N GLY A 379 0.00 -13.03 6.07
CA GLY A 379 0.79 -11.83 5.85
C GLY A 379 -0.07 -10.61 5.51
N ILE A 380 -1.34 -10.59 5.91
CA ILE A 380 -2.23 -9.47 5.61
C ILE A 380 -1.85 -8.26 6.47
N GLY A 381 -1.62 -7.12 5.84
CA GLY A 381 -1.49 -5.81 6.45
C GLY A 381 -2.45 -4.80 5.83
N LEU A 382 -2.60 -3.65 6.50
CA LEU A 382 -3.48 -2.56 6.05
C LEU A 382 -2.71 -1.25 5.90
N ASP A 383 -3.12 -0.43 4.92
CA ASP A 383 -2.67 0.95 4.77
C ASP A 383 -3.53 1.91 5.62
N TYR A 384 -3.19 2.01 6.91
CA TYR A 384 -3.92 2.83 7.89
C TYR A 384 -3.83 4.35 7.62
N GLU A 385 -2.78 4.82 6.94
CA GLU A 385 -2.50 6.25 6.77
C GLU A 385 -2.84 6.76 5.37
N SER A 386 -3.43 5.92 4.52
CA SER A 386 -3.70 6.22 3.11
C SER A 386 -2.46 6.68 2.36
N ARG A 387 -1.32 6.00 2.55
CA ARG A 387 -0.10 6.29 1.77
C ARG A 387 -0.19 5.74 0.35
N LEU A 388 -0.90 4.64 0.18
CA LEU A 388 -1.19 3.95 -1.08
C LEU A 388 -2.66 4.13 -1.45
N PHE A 389 -3.57 3.71 -0.56
CA PHE A 389 -4.99 3.56 -0.82
C PHE A 389 -5.81 4.53 0.02
N PHE A 390 -6.61 5.35 -0.63
CA PHE A 390 -7.60 6.18 0.04
C PHE A 390 -9.02 5.69 -0.26
N ASN A 391 -9.83 5.48 0.78
CA ASN A 391 -11.24 5.10 0.67
C ASN A 391 -12.12 6.29 1.06
N MET A 392 -13.04 6.69 0.15
CA MET A 392 -13.90 7.85 0.33
C MET A 392 -14.97 7.66 1.41
N LEU A 393 -15.50 6.45 1.57
CA LEU A 393 -16.55 6.14 2.56
C LEU A 393 -16.09 6.56 3.96
N ASN A 394 -16.86 7.44 4.59
CA ASN A 394 -16.58 8.08 5.89
C ASN A 394 -15.31 8.96 5.94
N SER A 395 -14.62 9.17 4.82
CA SER A 395 -13.39 9.98 4.76
C SER A 395 -13.49 11.15 3.78
N GLN A 396 -14.68 11.45 3.23
CA GLN A 396 -14.89 12.54 2.27
C GLN A 396 -14.36 13.90 2.76
N LYS A 397 -14.41 14.14 4.07
CA LYS A 397 -13.96 15.38 4.72
C LYS A 397 -12.49 15.35 5.12
N ASP A 398 -11.77 14.25 4.91
CA ASP A 398 -10.37 14.10 5.35
C ASP A 398 -9.37 14.57 4.30
N VAL A 399 -9.83 15.02 3.12
CA VAL A 399 -8.96 15.31 1.98
C VAL A 399 -9.13 16.72 1.46
N GLU A 400 -8.02 17.27 1.00
CA GLU A 400 -7.94 18.58 0.36
C GLU A 400 -7.02 18.52 -0.86
N TRP A 401 -7.29 19.34 -1.87
CA TRP A 401 -6.44 19.47 -3.06
C TRP A 401 -5.45 20.60 -2.85
N LEU A 402 -4.23 20.25 -2.45
CA LEU A 402 -3.23 21.20 -2.01
C LEU A 402 -2.17 21.44 -3.07
N GLN A 403 -1.86 22.71 -3.32
CA GLN A 403 -0.62 23.11 -3.99
C GLN A 403 0.41 23.43 -2.91
N TYR A 404 1.51 22.66 -2.89
CA TYR A 404 2.52 22.74 -1.83
C TYR A 404 3.42 24.00 -1.89
N ASN A 405 3.29 24.82 -2.94
CA ASN A 405 3.84 26.17 -2.98
C ASN A 405 3.00 27.18 -2.17
N ASN A 406 1.71 26.91 -1.95
CA ASN A 406 0.82 27.79 -1.18
C ASN A 406 1.01 27.53 0.32
N ILE A 407 2.07 28.12 0.87
CA ILE A 407 2.45 27.95 2.28
C ILE A 407 1.29 28.32 3.20
N SER A 408 0.59 29.42 2.95
CA SER A 408 -0.55 29.88 3.76
C SER A 408 -1.65 28.81 3.85
N LYS A 409 -2.04 28.17 2.74
CA LYS A 409 -3.03 27.09 2.77
C LYS A 409 -2.48 25.84 3.45
N THR A 410 -1.26 25.41 3.11
CA THR A 410 -0.66 24.19 3.70
C THR A 410 -0.40 24.29 5.21
N SER A 411 -0.18 25.51 5.73
CA SER A 411 -0.01 25.77 7.15
C SER A 411 -1.33 25.92 7.91
N ALA A 412 -2.41 26.38 7.27
CA ALA A 412 -3.69 26.61 7.94
C ALA A 412 -4.69 25.45 7.82
N VAL A 413 -4.53 24.55 6.84
CA VAL A 413 -5.57 23.56 6.53
C VAL A 413 -5.78 22.52 7.64
N GLN A 414 -4.74 22.07 8.33
CA GLN A 414 -4.91 21.13 9.44
C GLN A 414 -5.65 21.77 10.62
N MET A 415 -5.38 23.05 10.90
CA MET A 415 -6.15 23.84 11.85
C MET A 415 -7.62 23.96 11.45
N GLN A 416 -7.91 24.23 10.16
CA GLN A 416 -9.27 24.30 9.62
C GLN A 416 -10.04 22.99 9.79
N HIS A 417 -9.33 21.85 9.73
CA HIS A 417 -9.87 20.51 9.93
C HIS A 417 -9.84 20.04 11.40
N GLY A 418 -9.38 20.89 12.32
CA GLY A 418 -9.34 20.58 13.76
C GLY A 418 -8.38 19.46 14.15
N VAL A 419 -7.27 19.29 13.41
CA VAL A 419 -6.22 18.30 13.72
C VAL A 419 -5.44 18.77 14.96
N PRO A 420 -5.46 18.06 16.10
CA PRO A 420 -4.84 18.57 17.34
C PRO A 420 -3.32 18.65 17.30
N ARG A 421 -2.69 17.73 16.57
CA ARG A 421 -1.24 17.64 16.43
C ARG A 421 -0.82 18.04 15.03
N GLU A 422 -0.95 19.33 14.77
CA GLU A 422 -0.58 19.90 13.47
C GLU A 422 0.88 19.60 13.12
N ARG A 423 1.10 19.28 11.86
CA ARG A 423 2.39 19.08 11.23
C ARG A 423 2.40 19.92 9.97
N ARG A 424 3.56 20.50 9.66
CA ARG A 424 3.71 21.25 8.42
C ARG A 424 3.49 20.31 7.24
N LEU A 425 2.47 20.60 6.43
CA LEU A 425 2.19 19.84 5.21
C LEU A 425 3.20 20.25 4.13
N LEU A 426 4.33 19.56 4.11
CA LEU A 426 5.37 19.70 3.09
C LEU A 426 5.12 18.72 1.94
N LEU A 427 5.61 19.06 0.75
CA LEU A 427 5.62 18.12 -0.37
C LEU A 427 6.41 16.87 0.06
N PRO A 428 5.81 15.67 -0.03
CA PRO A 428 6.52 14.42 0.27
C PRO A 428 7.86 14.33 -0.46
N ALA A 429 8.90 13.87 0.24
CA ALA A 429 10.28 13.87 -0.28
C ALA A 429 10.47 12.94 -1.50
N ASP A 430 9.57 11.99 -1.70
CA ASP A 430 9.52 11.10 -2.86
C ASP A 430 8.90 11.77 -4.11
N LEU A 431 8.15 12.86 -3.93
CA LEU A 431 7.60 13.71 -5.00
C LEU A 431 8.52 14.88 -5.37
N ALA A 432 9.67 15.02 -4.72
CA ALA A 432 10.65 16.05 -5.06
C ALA A 432 11.16 15.88 -6.50
N SER A 433 11.44 16.99 -7.19
CA SER A 433 11.85 17.01 -8.60
C SER A 433 13.14 16.23 -8.90
N GLU A 434 13.96 16.00 -7.87
CA GLU A 434 15.19 15.20 -7.96
C GLU A 434 14.89 13.71 -8.15
N LYS A 435 13.75 13.23 -7.61
CA LYS A 435 13.38 11.82 -7.61
C LYS A 435 12.32 11.48 -8.64
N LEU A 436 11.46 12.45 -8.98
CA LEU A 436 10.35 12.24 -9.90
C LEU A 436 10.32 13.27 -11.02
N LYS A 437 10.27 12.79 -12.26
CA LYS A 437 10.15 13.63 -13.45
C LYS A 437 8.84 14.39 -13.46
N ASN A 438 8.84 15.57 -14.06
CA ASN A 438 7.63 16.37 -14.22
C ASN A 438 6.68 15.69 -15.25
N PRO A 439 5.40 15.45 -14.89
CA PRO A 439 4.46 14.72 -15.73
C PRO A 439 4.12 15.43 -17.05
N PHE A 440 4.32 16.75 -17.15
CA PHE A 440 4.04 17.54 -18.36
C PHE A 440 5.24 17.67 -19.30
N THR A 441 6.37 17.03 -18.98
CA THR A 441 7.53 17.04 -19.88
C THR A 441 7.21 16.26 -21.14
N GLN A 442 7.24 16.90 -22.31
CA GLN A 442 7.03 16.21 -23.58
C GLN A 442 8.22 15.28 -23.89
N PRO A 443 7.98 14.06 -24.39
CA PRO A 443 9.03 13.23 -24.97
C PRO A 443 9.63 13.91 -26.20
N LYS A 444 10.92 13.65 -26.46
CA LYS A 444 11.61 14.13 -27.65
C LYS A 444 11.70 12.97 -28.64
N PHE A 445 11.20 13.18 -29.85
CA PHE A 445 11.26 12.19 -30.93
C PHE A 445 12.26 12.62 -31.99
N GLY A 446 12.88 11.63 -32.65
CA GLY A 446 13.71 11.87 -33.82
C GLY A 446 12.89 12.41 -35.00
N LYS A 447 13.52 13.15 -35.92
CA LYS A 447 12.84 13.74 -37.10
C LYS A 447 12.13 12.70 -38.00
N ASN A 448 12.58 11.44 -37.97
CA ASN A 448 12.06 10.35 -38.81
C ASN A 448 11.43 9.22 -37.97
N GLU A 449 11.16 9.46 -36.69
CA GLU A 449 10.58 8.46 -35.81
C GLU A 449 9.07 8.39 -36.02
N TRP A 450 8.54 7.19 -36.25
CA TRP A 450 7.11 6.98 -36.41
C TRP A 450 6.42 7.05 -35.05
N VAL A 451 5.58 8.06 -34.86
CA VAL A 451 4.85 8.31 -33.60
C VAL A 451 3.37 8.08 -33.79
N ASN A 452 2.78 7.24 -32.93
CA ASN A 452 1.35 6.95 -32.91
C ASN A 452 0.78 7.22 -31.50
N PRO A 453 -0.28 8.04 -31.35
CA PRO A 453 -0.91 8.87 -32.38
C PRO A 453 0.04 9.97 -32.92
N PRO A 454 -0.18 10.49 -34.14
CA PRO A 454 0.63 11.56 -34.70
C PRO A 454 0.60 12.80 -33.81
N LEU A 455 1.68 13.59 -33.83
CA LEU A 455 1.74 14.85 -33.09
C LEU A 455 0.75 15.85 -33.70
N ASN A 456 -0.07 16.45 -32.84
CA ASN A 456 -1.07 17.46 -33.18
C ASN A 456 -0.92 18.64 -32.22
N GLY A 457 -0.63 19.82 -32.79
CA GLY A 457 -0.34 21.03 -32.01
C GLY A 457 -1.46 21.47 -31.07
N THR A 458 -2.72 21.15 -31.39
CA THR A 458 -3.88 21.49 -30.56
C THR A 458 -4.11 20.43 -29.48
N LEU A 459 -4.25 19.16 -29.88
CA LEU A 459 -4.62 18.05 -28.98
C LEU A 459 -3.50 17.66 -28.01
N ASP A 460 -2.25 17.97 -28.34
CA ASP A 460 -1.08 17.62 -27.52
C ASP A 460 -0.53 18.80 -26.71
N THR A 461 -1.32 19.86 -26.57
CA THR A 461 -0.95 21.03 -25.77
C THR A 461 -0.87 20.65 -24.29
N LEU A 462 0.33 20.77 -23.73
CA LEU A 462 0.59 20.59 -22.30
C LEU A 462 1.02 21.91 -21.65
N PRO A 463 0.76 22.10 -20.35
CA PRO A 463 1.11 23.33 -19.67
C PRO A 463 2.62 23.45 -19.44
N SER A 464 3.09 24.66 -19.19
CA SER A 464 4.51 24.91 -18.90
C SER A 464 4.96 24.17 -17.64
N THR A 465 6.03 23.37 -17.77
CA THR A 465 6.65 22.59 -16.70
C THR A 465 7.20 23.44 -15.56
N ARG A 466 7.57 24.71 -15.84
CA ARG A 466 8.05 25.66 -14.83
C ARG A 466 6.96 26.01 -13.81
N ASN A 467 5.73 26.20 -14.29
CA ASN A 467 4.61 26.59 -13.46
C ASN A 467 3.87 25.37 -12.89
N HIS A 468 3.98 24.20 -13.52
CA HIS A 468 3.27 22.97 -13.15
C HIS A 468 4.22 21.86 -12.70
N SER A 469 5.02 22.13 -11.67
CA SER A 469 5.80 21.11 -10.98
C SER A 469 4.92 20.33 -9.98
N TRP A 470 5.40 19.19 -9.45
CA TRP A 470 4.74 18.46 -8.35
C TRP A 470 4.44 19.33 -7.13
N ARG A 471 5.21 20.41 -6.92
CA ARG A 471 4.97 21.39 -5.86
C ARG A 471 3.82 22.36 -6.16
N ASN A 472 3.55 22.62 -7.44
CA ASN A 472 2.60 23.65 -7.87
C ASN A 472 1.27 23.08 -8.37
N ILE A 473 1.21 21.79 -8.71
CA ILE A 473 -0.06 21.14 -9.05
C ILE A 473 -0.87 20.79 -7.81
N PRO A 474 -2.21 20.79 -7.89
CA PRO A 474 -3.05 20.38 -6.78
C PRO A 474 -2.99 18.87 -6.59
N LEU A 475 -2.53 18.42 -5.42
CA LEU A 475 -2.49 17.02 -5.03
C LEU A 475 -3.54 16.77 -3.93
N MET A 476 -4.41 15.79 -4.14
CA MET A 476 -5.32 15.28 -3.12
C MET A 476 -4.48 14.73 -1.97
N THR A 477 -4.62 15.35 -0.80
CA THR A 477 -3.83 15.08 0.41
C THR A 477 -4.78 14.75 1.55
N ASN A 478 -4.55 13.62 2.23
CA ASN A 478 -5.23 13.33 3.48
C ASN A 478 -4.66 14.24 4.58
N VAL A 479 -5.48 15.15 5.09
CA VAL A 479 -5.04 16.19 6.03
C VAL A 479 -4.73 15.63 7.42
N HIS A 480 -5.35 14.51 7.82
CA HIS A 480 -5.14 13.89 9.13
C HIS A 480 -3.88 13.02 9.16
N SER A 481 -3.55 12.34 8.05
CA SER A 481 -2.34 11.53 7.94
C SER A 481 -1.15 12.30 7.35
N ALA A 482 -1.39 13.47 6.74
CA ALA A 482 -0.42 14.25 5.97
C ALA A 482 0.19 13.50 4.77
N ASN A 483 -0.52 12.50 4.21
CA ASN A 483 -0.07 11.72 3.06
C ASN A 483 -0.86 12.03 1.79
N VAL A 484 -0.20 11.91 0.64
CA VAL A 484 -0.80 12.02 -0.70
C VAL A 484 -1.03 10.61 -1.24
N PRO A 485 -2.24 10.03 -1.23
CA PRO A 485 -2.47 8.66 -1.69
C PRO A 485 -2.12 8.48 -3.17
N ALA A 486 -1.71 7.26 -3.54
CA ALA A 486 -1.40 6.90 -4.92
C ALA A 486 -2.64 6.48 -5.72
N LEU A 487 -3.57 5.77 -5.06
CA LEU A 487 -4.81 5.26 -5.61
C LEU A 487 -5.99 5.68 -4.73
N VAL A 488 -7.05 6.17 -5.36
CA VAL A 488 -8.25 6.70 -4.72
C VAL A 488 -9.44 5.84 -5.10
N HIS A 489 -10.19 5.41 -4.10
CA HIS A 489 -11.42 4.62 -4.23
C HIS A 489 -12.63 5.45 -3.84
N LEU A 490 -13.55 5.68 -4.79
CA LEU A 490 -14.74 6.52 -4.63
C LEU A 490 -15.98 5.69 -4.26
N ASP A 491 -15.86 4.95 -3.17
CA ASP A 491 -16.86 4.05 -2.58
C ASP A 491 -17.90 4.73 -1.65
N GLY A 492 -17.94 6.06 -1.66
CA GLY A 492 -18.86 6.90 -0.88
C GLY A 492 -19.97 7.51 -1.74
N ASP A 493 -20.25 8.79 -1.52
CA ASP A 493 -21.24 9.58 -2.25
C ASP A 493 -20.97 9.61 -3.78
N PRO A 494 -21.89 9.06 -4.60
CA PRO A 494 -21.78 9.10 -6.06
C PRO A 494 -21.68 10.52 -6.64
N MET A 495 -22.30 11.51 -6.00
CA MET A 495 -22.31 12.90 -6.49
C MET A 495 -20.91 13.54 -6.48
N LEU A 496 -20.01 13.03 -5.63
CA LEU A 496 -18.65 13.53 -5.52
C LEU A 496 -17.72 12.94 -6.57
N ARG A 497 -18.09 11.85 -7.25
CA ARG A 497 -17.20 11.12 -8.17
C ARG A 497 -16.68 12.00 -9.30
N ASP A 498 -17.59 12.65 -10.02
CA ASP A 498 -17.25 13.55 -11.14
C ASP A 498 -16.55 14.81 -10.65
N THR A 499 -16.97 15.30 -9.49
CA THR A 499 -16.35 16.47 -8.84
C THR A 499 -14.90 16.19 -8.44
N TRP A 500 -14.59 14.99 -7.93
CA TRP A 500 -13.23 14.62 -7.52
C TRP A 500 -12.36 14.29 -8.73
N TRP A 501 -12.91 13.61 -9.73
CA TRP A 501 -12.26 13.36 -11.01
C TRP A 501 -11.82 14.67 -11.68
N SER A 502 -12.73 15.66 -11.77
CA SER A 502 -12.43 16.96 -12.39
C SER A 502 -11.40 17.81 -11.62
N LYS A 503 -11.16 17.50 -10.34
CA LYS A 503 -10.10 18.13 -9.53
C LYS A 503 -8.73 17.47 -9.70
N MET A 504 -8.63 16.32 -10.37
CA MET A 504 -7.34 15.67 -10.62
C MET A 504 -6.42 16.57 -11.45
N TRP A 505 -5.14 16.58 -11.10
CA TRP A 505 -4.15 17.47 -11.71
C TRP A 505 -3.98 17.26 -13.21
N TYR A 506 -4.29 16.06 -13.73
CA TYR A 506 -4.24 15.74 -15.15
C TYR A 506 -5.53 16.05 -15.90
N TYR A 507 -6.67 16.28 -15.22
CA TYR A 507 -8.00 16.29 -15.85
C TYR A 507 -8.09 17.21 -17.08
N LYS A 508 -7.67 18.47 -16.93
CA LYS A 508 -7.68 19.47 -18.02
C LYS A 508 -6.80 19.11 -19.22
N TRP A 509 -5.82 18.23 -19.02
CA TRP A 509 -4.86 17.82 -20.03
C TRP A 509 -4.93 16.30 -20.28
N ALA A 510 -6.00 15.64 -19.83
CA ALA A 510 -6.05 14.18 -19.77
C ALA A 510 -5.95 13.57 -21.17
N ARG A 511 -6.58 14.19 -22.19
CA ARG A 511 -6.44 13.77 -23.58
C ARG A 511 -5.00 13.88 -24.06
N ALA A 512 -4.37 15.05 -23.91
CA ALA A 512 -2.98 15.28 -24.30
C ALA A 512 -2.00 14.35 -23.59
N LEU A 513 -2.20 14.10 -22.29
CA LEU A 513 -1.38 13.21 -21.48
C LEU A 513 -1.58 11.73 -21.85
N LEU A 514 -2.81 11.32 -22.20
CA LEU A 514 -3.09 9.98 -22.69
C LEU A 514 -2.46 9.77 -24.07
N ARG A 515 -2.61 10.73 -24.99
CA ARG A 515 -1.93 10.70 -26.30
C ARG A 515 -0.42 10.62 -26.13
N LYS A 516 0.14 11.38 -25.18
CA LYS A 516 1.55 11.30 -24.80
C LYS A 516 1.93 9.90 -24.30
N SER A 517 1.13 9.26 -23.44
CA SER A 517 1.48 7.94 -22.89
C SER A 517 1.44 6.82 -23.94
N MET A 518 0.62 6.98 -24.99
CA MET A 518 0.57 6.05 -26.12
C MET A 518 1.81 6.12 -27.01
N ARG A 519 2.53 7.26 -27.05
CA ARG A 519 3.71 7.48 -27.91
C ARG A 519 5.04 6.99 -27.33
N ALA A 520 5.03 6.28 -26.20
CA ALA A 520 6.25 5.78 -25.59
C ALA A 520 6.87 4.63 -26.42
N PRO A 521 8.20 4.45 -26.38
CA PRO A 521 9.01 4.18 -27.57
C PRO A 521 8.48 3.03 -28.41
N THR A 522 8.23 3.31 -29.68
CA THR A 522 8.00 2.34 -30.74
C THR A 522 9.31 2.18 -31.54
N GLY A 523 9.53 1.02 -32.15
CA GLY A 523 10.71 0.81 -33.01
C GLY A 523 11.98 0.41 -32.25
N PHE A 524 13.10 1.11 -32.48
CA PHE A 524 14.43 0.64 -32.07
C PHE A 524 14.60 0.52 -30.55
N ASP A 525 14.13 1.50 -29.77
CA ASP A 525 14.27 1.49 -28.31
C ASP A 525 13.48 0.33 -27.67
N ALA A 526 12.24 0.09 -28.12
CA ALA A 526 11.46 -1.07 -27.67
C ALA A 526 12.09 -2.40 -28.10
N ALA A 527 12.62 -2.47 -29.33
CA ALA A 527 13.34 -3.65 -29.82
C ALA A 527 14.62 -3.88 -29.01
N GLN A 528 15.36 -2.82 -28.66
CA GLN A 528 16.56 -2.89 -27.83
C GLN A 528 16.24 -3.36 -26.42
N SER A 529 15.20 -2.79 -25.78
CA SER A 529 14.72 -3.24 -24.47
C SER A 529 14.28 -4.71 -24.50
N ALA A 530 13.56 -5.13 -25.54
CA ALA A 530 13.17 -6.53 -25.74
C ALA A 530 14.39 -7.45 -25.90
N LEU A 531 15.38 -7.05 -26.71
CA LEU A 531 16.65 -7.76 -26.87
C LEU A 531 17.45 -7.86 -25.57
N LEU A 532 17.25 -6.94 -24.64
CA LEU A 532 17.84 -6.94 -23.30
C LEU A 532 16.99 -7.71 -22.26
N GLY A 533 15.93 -8.38 -22.69
CA GLY A 533 15.04 -9.15 -21.81
C GLY A 533 13.97 -8.33 -21.10
N GLY A 534 13.70 -7.10 -21.54
CA GLY A 534 12.63 -6.25 -20.98
C GLY A 534 12.88 -5.88 -19.51
N GLN A 535 14.13 -5.62 -19.12
CA GLN A 535 14.48 -5.29 -17.72
C GLN A 535 13.74 -4.03 -17.22
N ASP A 536 13.49 -3.09 -18.12
CA ASP A 536 12.79 -1.82 -17.90
C ASP A 536 11.26 -1.94 -18.03
N TRP A 537 10.74 -3.07 -18.49
CA TRP A 537 9.30 -3.29 -18.63
C TRP A 537 8.67 -3.62 -17.29
N TRP A 538 7.46 -3.14 -17.06
CA TRP A 538 6.68 -3.56 -15.90
C TRP A 538 6.18 -4.99 -16.04
N ASP A 539 5.60 -5.29 -17.20
CA ASP A 539 5.06 -6.60 -17.55
C ASP A 539 5.85 -7.15 -18.74
N LEU A 540 6.25 -8.41 -18.68
CA LEU A 540 7.00 -9.08 -19.74
C LEU A 540 6.27 -9.12 -21.08
N ARG A 541 4.93 -9.08 -21.06
CA ARG A 541 4.14 -8.99 -22.29
C ARG A 541 4.28 -7.64 -23.00
N GLY A 542 4.73 -6.61 -22.28
CA GLY A 542 4.82 -5.25 -22.80
C GLY A 542 3.45 -4.70 -23.22
N GLY A 543 3.49 -3.82 -24.21
CA GLY A 543 2.31 -3.15 -24.78
C GLY A 543 2.11 -1.72 -24.25
N ARG A 544 1.54 -0.86 -25.08
CA ARG A 544 1.14 0.52 -24.75
C ARG A 544 -0.09 0.93 -25.54
N GLY A 545 -0.95 1.74 -24.94
CA GLY A 545 -2.18 2.23 -25.59
C GLY A 545 -3.34 1.22 -25.60
N GLY A 546 -3.24 0.14 -24.84
CA GLY A 546 -4.26 -0.89 -24.74
C GLY A 546 -4.09 -1.71 -23.47
N LEU A 547 -4.75 -2.85 -23.45
CA LEU A 547 -4.90 -3.71 -22.28
C LEU A 547 -4.90 -5.18 -22.68
N TRP A 548 -4.57 -6.04 -21.72
CA TRP A 548 -4.58 -7.48 -21.88
C TRP A 548 -5.89 -8.07 -21.34
N THR A 549 -6.35 -9.19 -21.91
CA THR A 549 -7.35 -10.05 -21.28
C THR A 549 -6.67 -11.17 -20.48
N ASP A 550 -7.44 -11.84 -19.63
CA ASP A 550 -7.02 -13.07 -18.94
C ASP A 550 -6.72 -14.24 -19.88
N LYS A 551 -7.14 -14.16 -21.15
CA LYS A 551 -6.81 -15.10 -22.22
C LYS A 551 -5.51 -14.76 -22.95
N GLY A 552 -4.87 -13.63 -22.62
CA GLY A 552 -3.66 -13.16 -23.30
C GLY A 552 -3.94 -12.45 -24.63
N GLU A 553 -5.15 -11.96 -24.85
CA GLU A 553 -5.51 -11.15 -26.02
C GLU A 553 -5.22 -9.67 -25.74
N TRP A 554 -4.73 -8.94 -26.74
CA TRP A 554 -4.56 -7.49 -26.66
C TRP A 554 -5.82 -6.79 -27.18
N ILE A 555 -6.31 -5.81 -26.43
CA ILE A 555 -7.44 -4.97 -26.80
C ILE A 555 -6.99 -3.51 -26.74
N ASP A 556 -7.24 -2.76 -27.81
CA ASP A 556 -6.89 -1.35 -27.84
C ASP A 556 -7.77 -0.52 -26.90
N TYR A 557 -7.20 0.54 -26.32
CA TYR A 557 -7.93 1.43 -25.41
C TYR A 557 -9.24 1.95 -26.00
N ALA A 558 -9.23 2.25 -27.30
CA ALA A 558 -10.39 2.75 -28.02
C ALA A 558 -11.55 1.75 -28.01
N GLU A 559 -11.29 0.44 -28.12
CA GLU A 559 -12.34 -0.57 -28.14
C GLU A 559 -13.14 -0.62 -26.83
N VAL A 560 -12.48 -0.30 -25.70
CA VAL A 560 -13.11 -0.33 -24.37
C VAL A 560 -13.71 1.03 -24.01
N CYS A 561 -13.01 2.13 -24.28
CA CYS A 561 -13.35 3.44 -23.72
C CYS A 561 -13.95 4.46 -24.70
N THR A 562 -14.06 4.12 -25.98
CA THR A 562 -14.84 4.94 -26.92
C THR A 562 -16.29 5.05 -26.47
N GLY A 563 -16.80 6.29 -26.42
CA GLY A 563 -18.15 6.64 -25.95
C GLY A 563 -18.19 7.21 -24.53
N TYR A 564 -17.07 7.19 -23.80
CA TYR A 564 -16.95 7.77 -22.45
C TYR A 564 -16.13 9.07 -22.41
N GLU A 565 -15.80 9.66 -23.57
CA GLU A 565 -14.92 10.84 -23.66
C GLU A 565 -15.44 12.04 -22.87
N ARG A 566 -16.76 12.20 -22.80
CA ARG A 566 -17.40 13.24 -21.98
C ARG A 566 -17.12 13.04 -20.48
N ASP A 567 -17.14 11.80 -20.01
CA ASP A 567 -16.87 11.48 -18.61
C ASP A 567 -15.39 11.57 -18.24
N LEU A 568 -14.50 11.46 -19.24
CA LEU A 568 -13.06 11.43 -19.08
C LEU A 568 -12.40 12.79 -19.25
N PHE A 569 -12.68 13.46 -20.37
CA PHE A 569 -11.98 14.68 -20.80
C PHE A 569 -12.86 15.93 -20.66
N ASN A 570 -14.14 15.82 -21.04
CA ASN A 570 -15.09 16.94 -21.08
C ASN A 570 -14.48 18.20 -21.74
N ASP A 571 -13.81 18.02 -22.89
CA ASP A 571 -12.99 19.04 -23.56
C ASP A 571 -13.54 19.48 -24.93
N ASP A 572 -14.74 19.01 -25.28
CA ASP A 572 -15.42 19.27 -26.55
C ASP A 572 -14.62 18.89 -27.82
N GLN A 573 -13.56 18.07 -27.69
CA GLN A 573 -12.74 17.59 -28.81
C GLN A 573 -13.31 16.33 -29.48
N GLY A 574 -14.51 15.89 -29.08
CA GLY A 574 -15.17 14.72 -29.65
C GLY A 574 -14.58 13.37 -29.25
N THR A 575 -14.91 12.35 -30.05
CA THR A 575 -14.59 10.94 -29.82
C THR A 575 -13.08 10.68 -29.94
N TRP A 576 -12.57 9.76 -29.11
CA TRP A 576 -11.16 9.37 -29.13
C TRP A 576 -10.78 8.79 -30.50
N GLY A 577 -9.67 9.28 -31.07
CA GLY A 577 -9.19 8.88 -32.40
C GLY A 577 -9.98 9.47 -33.58
N LYS A 578 -11.04 10.23 -33.32
CA LYS A 578 -11.88 10.91 -34.33
C LYS A 578 -12.06 12.39 -34.01
N GLU A 579 -11.06 13.00 -33.35
CA GLU A 579 -11.19 14.34 -32.77
C GLU A 579 -11.37 15.47 -33.80
N SER A 580 -10.99 15.24 -35.06
CA SER A 580 -11.08 16.26 -36.13
C SER A 580 -12.37 16.20 -36.94
N GLY A 581 -13.36 15.40 -36.51
CA GLY A 581 -14.58 15.17 -37.29
C GLY A 581 -14.35 14.38 -38.58
N ASP A 582 -13.17 13.78 -38.75
CA ASP A 582 -12.88 12.90 -39.86
C ASP A 582 -13.77 11.66 -39.77
N SER A 583 -14.73 11.59 -40.68
CA SER A 583 -15.36 10.34 -41.14
C SER A 583 -14.37 9.50 -41.94
N SER A 584 -13.10 9.42 -41.54
CA SER A 584 -12.18 8.44 -42.10
C SER A 584 -12.68 7.08 -41.64
N GLU A 585 -13.51 6.46 -42.48
CA GLU A 585 -13.90 5.06 -42.36
C GLU A 585 -12.63 4.27 -41.99
N GLU A 586 -12.65 3.63 -40.83
CA GLU A 586 -11.55 2.81 -40.35
C GLU A 586 -11.15 1.84 -41.48
N PRO A 587 -9.84 1.68 -41.74
CA PRO A 587 -9.40 0.74 -42.75
C PRO A 587 -9.80 -0.68 -42.32
N ILE A 588 -10.84 -1.21 -42.94
CA ILE A 588 -11.29 -2.59 -42.76
C ILE A 588 -10.34 -3.43 -43.60
N TYR A 589 -9.54 -4.28 -42.97
CA TYR A 589 -8.71 -5.25 -43.66
C TYR A 589 -9.41 -6.61 -43.71
N ASN A 590 -9.24 -7.37 -44.78
CA ASN A 590 -9.67 -8.77 -44.81
C ASN A 590 -8.70 -9.64 -44.01
N GLN A 591 -9.04 -10.92 -43.85
CA GLN A 591 -8.20 -11.92 -43.18
C GLN A 591 -6.78 -12.10 -43.78
N PHE A 592 -6.50 -11.50 -44.93
CA PHE A 592 -5.21 -11.52 -45.61
C PHE A 592 -4.45 -10.18 -45.50
N GLY A 593 -4.94 -9.23 -44.69
CA GLY A 593 -4.31 -7.93 -44.51
C GLY A 593 -4.52 -6.93 -45.66
N ASN A 594 -5.45 -7.20 -46.59
CA ASN A 594 -5.77 -6.28 -47.68
C ASN A 594 -6.90 -5.32 -47.30
N LEU A 595 -6.73 -4.04 -47.60
CA LEU A 595 -7.72 -2.99 -47.34
C LEU A 595 -9.00 -3.22 -48.16
N VAL A 596 -10.10 -3.48 -47.47
CA VAL A 596 -11.45 -3.71 -48.00
C VAL A 596 -12.25 -2.42 -48.07
N LYS A 597 -12.08 -1.51 -47.09
CA LYS A 597 -12.83 -0.24 -47.00
C LYS A 597 -12.07 0.74 -46.10
N GLY A 598 -12.18 2.06 -46.33
CA GLY A 598 -11.44 3.09 -45.58
C GLY A 598 -10.21 3.62 -46.31
N LYS A 599 -9.55 4.65 -45.77
CA LYS A 599 -8.27 5.16 -46.29
C LYS A 599 -7.12 4.48 -45.54
N GLY A 600 -6.43 3.56 -46.22
CA GLY A 600 -5.13 3.07 -45.77
C GLY A 600 -4.05 4.13 -46.03
N HIS A 601 -3.10 4.25 -45.11
CA HIS A 601 -1.90 5.05 -45.28
C HIS A 601 -0.72 4.17 -45.68
#